data_AF-A0ABD5N0F7-F1
#
_entry.id   AF-A0ABD5N0F7-F1
#
_cell.length_a   1.000
_cell.length_b   1.000
_cell.length_c   1.000
_cell.angle_alpha   90.00
_cell.angle_beta   90.00
_cell.angle_gamma   90.00
#
_symmetry.space_group_name_H-M   'P 1'
#
loop_
_entity.id
_entity.type
_entity.pdbx_description
1 polymer ?
#
loop_
_entity_poly.entity_id
_entity_poly.type
_entity_poly.pdbx_seq_one_letter_code
_entity_poly.pdbx_strand_id
1 'polypeptide(L)'
;MKKFLLLSIFVISILFVGCQPTCEDSDGFNPMVKGNITITHPDGRIEVYEDECNFSHYTLVTEYICDKETGLRDRVVVDCATYGPDYRCFRNETPLGRCYQEPYKPISCVDSDGINPLIKGNITLTYPDGRVWVIEDGCRYAPSVNPTLVSEYICNNETPGLGDQIVIDCTQYGSNYSCYGSEMDPWGNLLPKGYCQIPQ
;
A
#
# COMPACT_ATOMS: atom_id res chain seq x y z
N MET A 1 76.08 16.53 33.50
CA MET A 1 75.09 17.09 32.55
C MET A 1 74.13 15.97 32.14
N LYS A 2 72.92 15.93 32.71
CA LYS A 2 71.93 14.87 32.46
C LYS A 2 71.10 15.23 31.21
N LYS A 3 71.11 14.36 30.20
CA LYS A 3 70.24 14.44 29.01
C LYS A 3 68.85 13.91 29.39
N PHE A 4 67.82 14.73 29.21
CA PHE A 4 66.42 14.30 29.29
C PHE A 4 66.04 13.62 27.98
N LEU A 5 65.61 12.36 28.08
CA LEU A 5 65.04 11.59 26.97
C LEU A 5 63.54 11.92 26.90
N LEU A 6 63.13 12.68 25.90
CA LEU A 6 61.71 12.85 25.55
C LEU A 6 61.20 11.54 24.96
N LEU A 7 60.37 10.83 25.71
CA LEU A 7 59.63 9.66 25.24
C LEU A 7 58.41 10.17 24.47
N SER A 8 58.49 10.19 23.12
CA SER A 8 57.35 10.47 22.26
C SER A 8 56.28 9.39 22.45
N ILE A 9 55.15 9.77 23.03
CA ILE A 9 53.92 8.98 22.99
C ILE A 9 53.34 9.16 21.58
N PHE A 10 53.64 8.22 20.69
CA PHE A 10 52.89 8.05 19.45
C PHE A 10 51.52 7.48 19.83
N VAL A 11 50.52 8.35 19.94
CA VAL A 11 49.12 7.92 19.88
C VAL A 11 48.89 7.53 18.42
N ILE A 12 49.04 6.25 18.12
CA ILE A 12 48.57 5.68 16.85
C ILE A 12 47.04 5.73 16.93
N SER A 13 46.47 6.81 16.40
CA SER A 13 45.05 6.85 16.05
C SER A 13 44.82 5.84 14.93
N ILE A 14 44.63 4.58 15.28
CA ILE A 14 44.11 3.58 14.35
C ILE A 14 42.71 4.05 14.02
N LEU A 15 42.53 4.52 12.79
CA LEU A 15 41.23 4.68 12.17
C LEU A 15 40.52 3.31 12.24
N PHE A 16 39.58 3.16 13.16
CA PHE A 16 38.59 2.09 13.14
C PHE A 16 37.65 2.35 11.96
N VAL A 17 38.08 2.02 10.75
CA VAL A 17 37.23 1.99 9.57
C VAL A 17 36.81 0.53 9.36
N GLY A 18 35.57 0.22 9.73
CA GLY A 18 34.76 -0.77 9.02
C GLY A 18 34.76 -2.23 9.50
N CYS A 19 34.80 -2.50 10.81
CA CYS A 19 34.58 -3.87 11.33
C CYS A 19 33.26 -4.02 12.10
N GLN A 20 32.32 -3.11 11.92
CA GLN A 20 30.99 -3.21 12.52
C GLN A 20 29.94 -3.40 11.42
N PRO A 21 28.90 -4.22 11.68
CA PRO A 21 27.77 -4.33 10.76
C PRO A 21 27.12 -2.96 10.57
N THR A 22 26.57 -2.74 9.38
CA THR A 22 25.68 -1.60 9.11
C THR A 22 24.24 -2.05 9.19
N CYS A 23 23.35 -1.16 9.62
CA CYS A 23 21.91 -1.39 9.65
C CYS A 23 21.22 -0.25 8.91
N GLU A 24 20.28 -0.61 8.04
CA GLU A 24 19.37 0.30 7.35
C GLU A 24 17.93 -0.07 7.71
N ASP A 25 17.13 0.93 8.05
CA ASP A 25 15.71 0.82 8.35
C ASP A 25 14.94 1.46 7.19
N SER A 26 14.11 0.65 6.53
CA SER A 26 13.46 1.03 5.27
C SER A 26 12.36 2.08 5.44
N ASP A 27 11.78 2.23 6.63
CA ASP A 27 10.71 3.20 6.88
C ASP A 27 11.06 4.28 7.92
N GLY A 28 12.21 4.12 8.58
CA GLY A 28 12.77 5.10 9.50
C GLY A 28 11.98 5.22 10.80
N PHE A 29 11.52 4.08 11.34
CA PHE A 29 10.66 3.96 12.50
C PHE A 29 9.27 4.59 12.26
N ASN A 30 8.68 4.31 11.11
CA ASN A 30 7.35 4.78 10.77
C ASN A 30 6.35 3.61 10.78
N PRO A 31 5.70 3.34 11.92
CA PRO A 31 4.85 2.15 12.08
C PRO A 31 3.58 2.17 11.22
N MET A 32 3.35 3.22 10.42
CA MET A 32 2.24 3.32 9.46
C MET A 32 2.63 2.82 8.06
N VAL A 33 3.93 2.66 7.81
CA VAL A 33 4.50 2.13 6.58
C VAL A 33 4.91 0.68 6.85
N LYS A 34 5.05 -0.12 5.79
CA LYS A 34 5.63 -1.46 5.96
C LYS A 34 7.13 -1.29 5.99
N GLY A 35 7.75 -1.69 7.09
CA GLY A 35 9.18 -1.63 7.26
C GLY A 35 9.84 -3.00 7.34
N ASN A 36 11.14 -2.97 7.08
CA ASN A 36 12.10 -3.96 7.52
C ASN A 36 13.41 -3.25 7.83
N ILE A 37 14.27 -3.95 8.56
CA ILE A 37 15.67 -3.59 8.63
C ILE A 37 16.52 -4.58 7.83
N THR A 38 17.59 -4.05 7.26
CA THR A 38 18.64 -4.83 6.59
C THR A 38 19.97 -4.62 7.32
N ILE A 39 20.54 -5.71 7.85
CA ILE A 39 21.86 -5.71 8.49
C ILE A 39 22.88 -6.28 7.51
N THR A 40 23.91 -5.51 7.18
CA THR A 40 25.04 -5.96 6.35
C THR A 40 26.28 -6.13 7.23
N HIS A 41 26.77 -7.36 7.31
CA HIS A 41 27.96 -7.70 8.09
C HIS A 41 29.25 -7.42 7.31
N PRO A 42 30.40 -7.20 7.99
CA PRO A 42 31.68 -6.95 7.32
C PRO A 42 32.15 -8.10 6.40
N ASP A 43 31.63 -9.32 6.61
CA ASP A 43 31.89 -10.50 5.78
C ASP A 43 30.97 -10.60 4.54
N GLY A 44 30.10 -9.60 4.32
CA GLY A 44 29.15 -9.52 3.21
C GLY A 44 27.83 -10.27 3.45
N ARG A 45 27.64 -10.89 4.62
CA ARG A 45 26.37 -11.54 4.97
C ARG A 45 25.28 -10.50 5.20
N ILE A 46 24.06 -10.79 4.74
CA ILE A 46 22.88 -9.93 4.87
C ILE A 46 21.84 -10.64 5.73
N GLU A 47 21.31 -9.95 6.73
CA GLU A 47 20.13 -10.36 7.51
C GLU A 47 19.00 -9.36 7.29
N VAL A 48 17.77 -9.84 7.09
CA VAL A 48 16.58 -9.00 6.97
C VAL A 48 15.62 -9.36 8.08
N TYR A 49 15.08 -8.35 8.76
CA TYR A 49 14.06 -8.50 9.78
C TYR A 49 12.87 -7.61 9.43
N GLU A 50 11.72 -8.23 9.25
CA GLU A 50 10.47 -7.57 8.91
C GLU A 50 9.72 -7.17 10.18
N ASP A 51 9.10 -6.00 10.20
CA ASP A 51 8.16 -5.64 11.26
C ASP A 51 7.01 -6.65 11.28
N GLU A 52 6.50 -6.94 12.47
CA GLU A 52 5.59 -8.06 12.65
C GLU A 52 4.42 -7.73 13.57
N CYS A 53 3.22 -8.18 13.20
CA CYS A 53 2.07 -8.10 14.10
C CYS A 53 2.18 -9.10 15.24
N ASN A 54 1.93 -8.65 16.47
CA ASN A 54 1.84 -9.56 17.61
C ASN A 54 0.55 -10.38 17.53
N PHE A 55 0.67 -11.70 17.36
CA PHE A 55 -0.47 -12.60 17.18
C PHE A 55 -1.40 -12.67 18.39
N SER A 56 -0.92 -12.35 19.60
CA SER A 56 -1.74 -12.33 20.81
C SER A 56 -2.49 -11.01 20.98
N HIS A 57 -2.12 -9.96 20.23
CA HIS A 57 -2.68 -8.62 20.35
C HIS A 57 -2.76 -7.95 18.98
N TYR A 58 -3.95 -7.97 18.38
CA TYR A 58 -4.22 -7.40 17.05
C TYR A 58 -4.01 -5.88 16.91
N THR A 59 -3.56 -5.19 17.96
CA THR A 59 -3.19 -3.77 17.91
C THR A 59 -1.70 -3.54 17.99
N LEU A 60 -0.86 -4.56 18.22
CA LEU A 60 0.57 -4.36 18.45
C LEU A 60 1.40 -4.72 17.21
N VAL A 61 2.28 -3.80 16.80
CA VAL A 61 3.38 -4.04 15.86
C VAL A 61 4.67 -4.17 16.68
N THR A 62 5.42 -5.24 16.44
CA THR A 62 6.84 -5.29 16.80
C THR A 62 7.61 -4.69 15.64
N GLU A 63 8.20 -3.54 15.91
CA GLU A 63 8.99 -2.74 14.99
C GLU A 63 10.46 -3.04 15.21
N TYR A 64 11.17 -3.39 14.15
CA TYR A 64 12.60 -3.54 14.15
C TYR A 64 13.24 -2.22 13.73
N ILE A 65 14.16 -1.70 14.54
CA ILE A 65 14.86 -0.45 14.22
C ILE A 65 16.37 -0.63 14.29
N CYS A 66 17.08 0.26 13.60
CA CYS A 66 18.51 0.39 13.78
C CYS A 66 18.81 1.24 15.03
N ASP A 67 19.56 0.67 15.97
CA ASP A 67 20.18 1.40 17.06
C ASP A 67 21.12 2.47 16.47
N LYS A 68 20.80 3.73 16.76
CA LYS A 68 21.52 4.90 16.23
C LYS A 68 22.94 5.04 16.79
N GLU A 69 23.24 4.40 17.93
CA GLU A 69 24.55 4.43 18.57
C GLU A 69 25.45 3.28 18.11
N THR A 70 24.87 2.10 17.90
CA THR A 70 25.65 0.87 17.62
C THR A 70 25.51 0.34 16.19
N GLY A 71 24.53 0.82 15.42
CA GLY A 71 24.24 0.30 14.07
C GLY A 71 23.72 -1.13 14.08
N LEU A 72 23.24 -1.63 15.23
CA LEU A 72 22.66 -2.96 15.40
C LEU A 72 21.14 -2.91 15.41
N ARG A 73 20.49 -4.08 15.42
CA ARG A 73 19.04 -4.20 15.54
C ARG A 73 18.57 -4.05 16.99
N ASP A 74 17.58 -3.20 17.18
CA ASP A 74 16.72 -3.16 18.37
C ASP A 74 15.26 -3.50 18.01
N ARG A 75 14.40 -3.68 19.02
CA ARG A 75 12.97 -4.00 18.87
C ARG A 75 12.12 -3.07 19.73
N VAL A 76 11.13 -2.44 19.13
CA VAL A 76 10.15 -1.60 19.81
C VAL A 76 8.76 -2.19 19.60
N VAL A 77 7.91 -2.13 20.63
CA VAL A 77 6.49 -2.51 20.48
C VAL A 77 5.66 -1.25 20.38
N VAL A 78 4.95 -1.10 19.25
CA VAL A 78 4.04 0.01 18.97
C VAL A 78 2.62 -0.47 19.13
N ASP A 79 1.83 0.22 19.96
CA ASP A 79 0.39 0.00 20.06
C ASP A 79 -0.36 0.90 19.08
N CYS A 80 -0.89 0.30 18.02
CA CYS A 80 -1.65 0.99 16.98
C CYS A 80 -2.90 1.70 17.53
N ALA A 81 -3.47 1.23 18.65
CA ALA A 81 -4.62 1.89 19.26
C ALA A 81 -4.32 3.33 19.70
N THR A 82 -3.04 3.71 19.84
CA THR A 82 -2.61 5.09 20.13
C THR A 82 -2.93 6.07 18.99
N TYR A 83 -3.06 5.59 17.75
CA TYR A 83 -3.46 6.40 16.60
C TYR A 83 -4.98 6.55 16.46
N GLY A 84 -5.76 5.72 17.16
CA GLY A 84 -7.21 5.79 17.21
C GLY A 84 -7.87 4.44 17.51
N PRO A 85 -9.17 4.43 17.91
CA PRO A 85 -9.89 3.22 18.31
C PRO A 85 -10.07 2.21 17.17
N ASP A 86 -9.96 2.69 15.93
CA ASP A 86 -10.10 1.91 14.71
C ASP A 86 -8.78 1.35 14.22
N TYR A 87 -7.65 1.72 14.82
CA TYR A 87 -6.35 1.24 14.37
C TYR A 87 -6.03 -0.16 14.90
N ARG A 88 -5.47 -0.98 14.02
CA ARG A 88 -5.09 -2.37 14.24
C ARG A 88 -3.70 -2.61 13.63
N CYS A 89 -3.17 -3.81 13.82
CA CYS A 89 -1.97 -4.27 13.13
C CYS A 89 -2.33 -5.07 11.87
N PHE A 90 -1.91 -4.58 10.70
CA PHE A 90 -2.19 -5.17 9.40
C PHE A 90 -1.10 -6.15 9.03
N ARG A 91 -1.46 -7.34 8.57
CA ARG A 91 -0.55 -8.20 7.83
C ARG A 91 -1.22 -8.68 6.56
N ASN A 92 -0.47 -8.73 5.46
CA ASN A 92 -0.87 -9.46 4.27
C ASN A 92 -0.38 -10.92 4.37
N GLU A 93 -0.37 -11.64 3.25
CA GLU A 93 0.29 -12.95 3.09
C GLU A 93 1.80 -12.91 3.41
N THR A 94 2.41 -11.73 3.46
CA THR A 94 3.78 -11.48 3.93
C THR A 94 3.81 -10.97 5.37
N PRO A 95 4.81 -11.36 6.19
CA PRO A 95 4.89 -11.07 7.63
C PRO A 95 4.91 -9.58 8.02
N LEU A 96 5.22 -8.69 7.07
CA LEU A 96 5.28 -7.22 7.23
C LEU A 96 4.04 -6.63 7.92
N GLY A 97 4.18 -6.44 9.23
CA GLY A 97 3.24 -5.79 10.13
C GLY A 97 3.35 -4.27 10.06
N ARG A 98 2.22 -3.59 10.18
CA ARG A 98 2.16 -2.13 10.37
C ARG A 98 0.85 -1.73 11.02
N CYS A 99 0.79 -0.55 11.62
CA CYS A 99 -0.44 0.06 12.03
C CYS A 99 -1.29 0.47 10.81
N TYR A 100 -2.57 0.16 10.88
CA TYR A 100 -3.57 0.53 9.87
C TYR A 100 -4.90 0.85 10.52
N GLN A 101 -5.71 1.68 9.87
CA GLN A 101 -7.07 1.93 10.30
C GLN A 101 -8.04 0.88 9.73
N GLU A 102 -8.92 0.34 10.57
CA GLU A 102 -10.06 -0.51 10.18
C GLU A 102 -11.38 0.28 10.08
N PRO A 103 -12.25 -0.01 9.10
CA PRO A 103 -11.93 -0.76 7.89
C PRO A 103 -10.85 -0.04 7.09
N TYR A 104 -10.09 -0.76 6.26
CA TYR A 104 -9.03 -0.17 5.45
C TYR A 104 -9.63 0.78 4.41
N LYS A 105 -9.77 2.05 4.80
CA LYS A 105 -10.41 3.09 3.98
C LYS A 105 -9.36 3.76 3.09
N PRO A 106 -9.69 4.01 1.82
CA PRO A 106 -8.85 4.84 0.99
C PRO A 106 -8.84 6.29 1.53
N ILE A 107 -7.77 7.02 1.24
CA ILE A 107 -7.61 8.45 1.58
C ILE A 107 -8.05 9.36 0.45
N SER A 108 -8.15 8.83 -0.76
CA SER A 108 -8.71 9.52 -1.91
C SER A 108 -9.49 8.56 -2.79
N CYS A 109 -10.49 9.12 -3.46
CA CYS A 109 -11.25 8.48 -4.52
C CYS A 109 -11.35 9.49 -5.66
N VAL A 110 -10.96 9.08 -6.86
CA VAL A 110 -11.09 9.89 -8.08
C VAL A 110 -11.93 9.11 -9.07
N ASP A 111 -12.96 9.77 -9.56
CA ASP A 111 -13.87 9.27 -10.57
C ASP A 111 -13.57 9.98 -11.90
N SER A 112 -13.23 9.21 -12.93
CA SER A 112 -12.67 9.77 -14.18
C SER A 112 -13.68 10.53 -15.03
N ASP A 113 -14.96 10.26 -14.83
CA ASP A 113 -16.07 10.66 -15.70
C ASP A 113 -17.37 10.91 -14.91
N GLY A 114 -17.36 10.63 -13.61
CA GLY A 114 -18.42 10.97 -12.68
C GLY A 114 -19.59 10.01 -12.79
N ILE A 115 -20.62 10.44 -13.52
CA ILE A 115 -21.82 9.61 -13.75
C ILE A 115 -22.11 9.50 -15.25
N ASN A 116 -21.08 9.68 -16.09
CA ASN A 116 -21.26 9.86 -17.52
C ASN A 116 -21.09 8.51 -18.24
N PRO A 117 -22.19 7.80 -18.55
CA PRO A 117 -22.11 6.45 -19.07
C PRO A 117 -21.65 6.42 -20.53
N LEU A 118 -21.42 7.56 -21.19
CA LEU A 118 -20.94 7.61 -22.58
C LEU A 118 -19.41 7.57 -22.66
N ILE A 119 -18.74 7.69 -21.52
CA ILE A 119 -17.29 7.61 -21.39
C ILE A 119 -16.95 6.29 -20.72
N LYS A 120 -15.79 5.73 -21.05
CA LYS A 120 -15.27 4.59 -20.31
C LYS A 120 -14.73 5.11 -18.99
N GLY A 121 -15.46 4.83 -17.91
CA GLY A 121 -15.11 5.29 -16.59
C GLY A 121 -14.29 4.34 -15.74
N ASN A 122 -13.60 4.94 -14.77
CA ASN A 122 -12.91 4.24 -13.70
C ASN A 122 -12.88 5.08 -12.41
N ILE A 123 -12.95 4.34 -11.30
CA ILE A 123 -12.68 4.80 -9.96
C ILE A 123 -11.25 4.43 -9.57
N THR A 124 -10.45 5.43 -9.23
CA THR A 124 -9.12 5.28 -8.65
C THR A 124 -9.17 5.55 -7.15
N LEU A 125 -8.95 4.51 -6.35
CA LEU A 125 -8.82 4.60 -4.89
C LEU A 125 -7.33 4.63 -4.51
N THR A 126 -6.91 5.63 -3.74
CA THR A 126 -5.56 5.66 -3.15
C THR A 126 -5.63 5.42 -1.66
N TYR A 127 -4.77 4.56 -1.14
CA TYR A 127 -4.71 4.20 0.26
C TYR A 127 -3.54 4.87 0.99
N PRO A 128 -3.57 4.96 2.34
CA PRO A 128 -2.51 5.59 3.12
C PRO A 128 -1.10 5.03 2.85
N ASP A 129 -1.01 3.76 2.48
CA ASP A 129 0.26 3.08 2.19
C ASP A 129 0.75 3.26 0.74
N GLY A 130 0.14 4.18 -0.01
CA GLY A 130 0.47 4.45 -1.41
C GLY A 130 -0.06 3.41 -2.40
N ARG A 131 -0.76 2.35 -1.95
CA ARG A 131 -1.45 1.46 -2.89
C ARG A 131 -2.54 2.19 -3.64
N VAL A 132 -2.66 1.87 -4.92
CA VAL A 132 -3.71 2.36 -5.81
C VAL A 132 -4.54 1.17 -6.27
N TRP A 133 -5.86 1.28 -6.16
CA TRP A 133 -6.80 0.32 -6.71
C TRP A 133 -7.68 0.99 -7.74
N VAL A 134 -7.74 0.43 -8.94
CA VAL A 134 -8.58 0.92 -10.04
C VAL A 134 -9.74 -0.04 -10.21
N ILE A 135 -10.96 0.49 -10.17
CA ILE A 135 -12.21 -0.19 -10.42
C ILE A 135 -12.79 0.43 -11.68
N GLU A 136 -13.18 -0.38 -12.66
CA GLU A 136 -13.80 0.11 -13.90
C GLU A 136 -15.32 -0.07 -13.82
N ASP A 137 -16.05 0.85 -14.44
CA ASP A 137 -17.50 0.67 -14.64
C ASP A 137 -17.76 -0.55 -15.50
N GLY A 138 -18.89 -1.21 -15.29
CA GLY A 138 -19.14 -2.54 -15.84
C GLY A 138 -20.50 -2.65 -16.50
N CYS A 139 -20.65 -3.56 -17.46
CA CYS A 139 -21.99 -3.91 -17.93
C CYS A 139 -22.68 -4.79 -16.90
N ARG A 140 -23.90 -4.42 -16.50
CA ARG A 140 -24.73 -5.27 -15.64
C ARG A 140 -25.29 -6.42 -16.49
N TYR A 141 -24.83 -7.63 -16.20
CA TYR A 141 -25.23 -8.82 -16.95
C TYR A 141 -26.73 -9.10 -16.79
N ALA A 142 -27.45 -9.08 -17.90
CA ALA A 142 -28.54 -10.00 -18.17
C ALA A 142 -28.04 -10.98 -19.23
N PRO A 143 -28.53 -12.24 -19.30
CA PRO A 143 -28.14 -13.25 -20.30
C PRO A 143 -28.61 -12.90 -21.73
N SER A 144 -28.31 -11.69 -22.18
CA SER A 144 -28.65 -11.11 -23.47
C SER A 144 -27.38 -10.70 -24.20
N VAL A 145 -27.37 -10.95 -25.50
CA VAL A 145 -26.25 -10.64 -26.41
C VAL A 145 -25.93 -9.13 -26.47
N ASN A 146 -26.86 -8.27 -26.04
CA ASN A 146 -26.70 -6.82 -25.95
C ASN A 146 -27.21 -6.32 -24.58
N PRO A 147 -26.39 -6.34 -23.52
CA PRO A 147 -26.78 -5.75 -22.24
C PRO A 147 -27.04 -4.25 -22.46
N THR A 148 -28.13 -3.71 -21.91
CA THR A 148 -28.44 -2.28 -22.00
C THR A 148 -28.06 -1.53 -20.73
N LEU A 149 -27.59 -2.22 -19.69
CA LEU A 149 -27.38 -1.63 -18.38
C LEU A 149 -25.88 -1.48 -18.10
N VAL A 150 -25.45 -0.27 -17.77
CA VAL A 150 -24.14 0.05 -17.17
C VAL A 150 -24.31 0.07 -15.66
N SER A 151 -23.33 -0.51 -14.97
CA SER A 151 -23.14 -0.52 -13.53
C SER A 151 -22.00 0.45 -13.27
N GLU A 152 -22.36 1.65 -12.86
CA GLU A 152 -21.45 2.78 -12.61
C GLU A 152 -21.07 2.78 -11.13
N TYR A 153 -19.77 2.83 -10.87
CA TYR A 153 -19.23 3.06 -9.55
C TYR A 153 -18.94 4.55 -9.39
N ILE A 154 -19.34 5.13 -8.26
CA ILE A 154 -19.04 6.52 -7.94
C ILE A 154 -18.19 6.63 -6.68
N CYS A 155 -17.48 7.75 -6.54
CA CYS A 155 -16.87 8.10 -5.26
C CYS A 155 -17.92 8.53 -4.23
N ASN A 156 -17.70 8.17 -2.97
CA ASN A 156 -18.50 8.64 -1.86
C ASN A 156 -18.21 10.14 -1.61
N ASN A 157 -19.27 10.94 -1.57
CA ASN A 157 -19.19 12.40 -1.41
C ASN A 157 -18.92 12.87 0.03
N GLU A 158 -19.07 12.00 1.03
CA GLU A 158 -18.89 12.33 2.45
C GLU A 158 -17.57 11.82 3.02
N THR A 159 -17.10 10.67 2.54
CA THR A 159 -15.82 10.07 2.97
C THR A 159 -15.07 9.49 1.79
N PRO A 160 -13.74 9.65 1.70
CA PRO A 160 -12.96 9.04 0.63
C PRO A 160 -13.18 7.53 0.56
N GLY A 161 -13.69 7.05 -0.58
CA GLY A 161 -14.01 5.64 -0.80
C GLY A 161 -15.03 5.41 -1.88
N LEU A 162 -15.30 4.13 -2.14
CA LEU A 162 -16.35 3.71 -3.05
C LEU A 162 -17.70 4.10 -2.44
N GLY A 163 -18.49 4.84 -3.21
CA GLY A 163 -19.88 5.18 -2.89
C GLY A 163 -20.84 4.09 -3.34
N ASP A 164 -22.08 4.49 -3.55
CA ASP A 164 -23.10 3.60 -4.09
C ASP A 164 -22.77 3.20 -5.52
N GLN A 165 -23.26 2.04 -5.93
CA GLN A 165 -23.27 1.66 -7.34
C GLN A 165 -24.60 2.11 -7.94
N ILE A 166 -24.55 2.86 -9.04
CA ILE A 166 -25.74 3.25 -9.78
C ILE A 166 -25.88 2.41 -11.06
N VAL A 167 -27.12 2.19 -11.48
CA VAL A 167 -27.42 1.42 -12.69
C VAL A 167 -28.03 2.36 -13.72
N ILE A 168 -27.42 2.41 -14.89
CA ILE A 168 -27.78 3.33 -15.97
C ILE A 168 -28.24 2.54 -17.18
N ASP A 169 -29.42 2.85 -17.72
CA ASP A 169 -29.96 2.21 -18.93
C ASP A 169 -29.54 2.97 -20.19
N CYS A 170 -28.73 2.34 -21.05
CA CYS A 170 -28.24 2.91 -22.29
C CYS A 170 -29.35 3.24 -23.30
N THR A 171 -30.52 2.58 -23.22
CA THR A 171 -31.62 2.84 -24.15
C THR A 171 -32.19 4.26 -24.02
N GLN A 172 -31.93 4.94 -22.90
CA GLN A 172 -32.31 6.35 -22.71
C GLN A 172 -31.57 7.30 -23.66
N TYR A 173 -30.42 6.90 -24.20
CA TYR A 173 -29.63 7.67 -25.18
C TYR A 173 -30.01 7.35 -26.63
N GLY A 174 -30.79 6.28 -26.84
CA GLY A 174 -31.27 5.84 -28.14
C GLY A 174 -31.49 4.32 -28.17
N SER A 175 -32.46 3.85 -28.96
CA SER A 175 -32.80 2.42 -29.05
C SER A 175 -31.68 1.55 -29.63
N ASN A 176 -30.67 2.17 -30.23
CA ASN A 176 -29.48 1.54 -30.78
C ASN A 176 -28.26 1.58 -29.85
N TYR A 177 -28.37 2.18 -28.66
CA TYR A 177 -27.31 2.13 -27.66
C TYR A 177 -27.40 0.85 -26.85
N SER A 178 -26.25 0.24 -26.58
CA SER A 178 -26.08 -0.88 -25.66
C SER A 178 -24.88 -0.61 -24.75
N CYS A 179 -24.80 -1.33 -23.64
CA CYS A 179 -23.59 -1.39 -22.87
C CYS A 179 -22.55 -2.23 -23.62
N TYR A 180 -21.36 -1.66 -23.80
CA TYR A 180 -20.24 -2.33 -24.43
C TYR A 180 -19.19 -2.71 -23.40
N GLY A 181 -18.83 -4.00 -23.39
CA GLY A 181 -17.70 -4.58 -22.65
C GLY A 181 -16.56 -4.90 -23.61
N SER A 182 -15.37 -4.33 -23.41
CA SER A 182 -14.27 -4.47 -24.39
C SER A 182 -13.45 -5.76 -24.27
N GLU A 183 -13.63 -6.55 -23.21
CA GLU A 183 -12.78 -7.72 -22.95
C GLU A 183 -13.59 -8.87 -22.37
N MET A 184 -13.27 -10.09 -22.80
CA MET A 184 -13.72 -11.32 -22.12
C MET A 184 -12.57 -11.85 -21.28
N ASP A 185 -12.87 -12.32 -20.07
CA ASP A 185 -11.95 -13.11 -19.27
C ASP A 185 -11.67 -14.46 -19.98
N PRO A 186 -10.62 -15.20 -19.55
CA PRO A 186 -10.27 -16.52 -20.09
C PRO A 186 -11.39 -17.58 -20.07
N TRP A 187 -12.50 -17.32 -19.38
CA TRP A 187 -13.66 -18.19 -19.25
C TRP A 187 -14.85 -17.73 -20.11
N GLY A 188 -14.67 -16.67 -20.91
CA GLY A 188 -15.70 -16.12 -21.81
C GLY A 188 -16.65 -15.14 -21.14
N ASN A 189 -16.36 -14.66 -19.93
CA ASN A 189 -17.18 -13.65 -19.26
C ASN A 189 -16.69 -12.26 -19.65
N LEU A 190 -17.58 -11.35 -20.04
CA LEU A 190 -17.20 -9.95 -20.24
C LEU A 190 -16.66 -9.34 -18.94
N LEU A 191 -15.43 -8.83 -18.97
CA LEU A 191 -14.84 -8.04 -17.89
C LEU A 191 -15.64 -6.75 -17.66
N PRO A 192 -15.65 -6.22 -16.42
CA PRO A 192 -16.36 -4.99 -16.08
C PRO A 192 -15.67 -3.77 -16.71
N LYS A 193 -15.87 -3.58 -18.01
CA LYS A 193 -15.47 -2.39 -18.78
C LYS A 193 -16.67 -1.90 -19.57
N GLY A 194 -17.72 -1.44 -18.90
CA GLY A 194 -19.02 -1.11 -19.45
C GLY A 194 -19.26 0.38 -19.62
N TYR A 195 -19.60 0.80 -20.84
CA TYR A 195 -20.13 2.13 -21.12
C TYR A 195 -21.16 2.03 -22.26
N CYS A 196 -22.06 3.00 -22.34
CA CYS A 196 -23.09 3.11 -23.36
C CYS A 196 -22.51 3.59 -24.69
N GLN A 197 -22.65 2.76 -25.72
CA GLN A 197 -22.32 3.14 -27.09
C GLN A 197 -23.23 2.44 -28.11
N ILE A 198 -23.19 2.92 -29.35
CA ILE A 198 -23.79 2.23 -30.48
C ILE A 198 -22.80 1.12 -30.89
N PRO A 199 -23.19 -0.17 -30.87
CA PRO A 199 -22.31 -1.25 -31.30
C PRO A 199 -21.90 -1.06 -32.77
N GLN A 200 -20.60 -1.19 -33.04
CA GLN A 200 -20.02 -1.10 -34.39
C GLN A 200 -20.14 -2.42 -35.17
#